data_AF-A0A2V7JW58-F1
#
_entry.id   AF-A0A2V7JW58-F1
#
_cell.length_a   1.000
_cell.length_b   1.000
_cell.length_c   1.000
_cell.angle_alpha   90.00
_cell.angle_beta   90.00
_cell.angle_gamma   90.00
#
_symmetry.space_group_name_H-M   'P 1'
#
loop_
_entity.id
_entity.type
_entity.pdbx_description
1 polymer ?
#
loop_
_entity_poly.entity_id
_entity_poly.type
_entity_poly.pdbx_seq_one_letter_code
_entity_poly.pdbx_strand_id
1 'polypeptide(L)'
;MRKLIGSVVLVTLGAMLPALAAAQRRAAPEAGPQHELGVDLAFNYVSVGSGGGSGVRLAAPVDVRIGFLSRSQNMFEGRVSLLWDSNSGFVAFSPGVNILHQLKRGTGTHGLMRATYVTGGVGLNITKAGSGASTATQFVLNGGLGKRLPYESAVFCPEAFIAYAFKTSTVPSEFSIGVRLGLSFWH
;
A
#
# COMPACT_ATOMS: atom_id res chain seq x y z
N MET A 1 -7.70 -23.82 -7.97
CA MET A 1 -7.90 -23.30 -6.60
C MET A 1 -7.24 -21.94 -6.33
N ARG A 2 -5.98 -21.69 -6.72
CA ARG A 2 -5.29 -20.40 -6.47
C ARG A 2 -6.00 -19.16 -7.04
N LYS A 3 -6.61 -19.27 -8.24
CA LYS A 3 -7.40 -18.19 -8.86
C LYS A 3 -8.70 -17.86 -8.09
N LEU A 4 -9.31 -18.86 -7.44
CA LEU A 4 -10.55 -18.69 -6.66
C LEU A 4 -10.29 -17.90 -5.36
N ILE A 5 -9.14 -18.14 -4.72
CA ILE A 5 -8.77 -17.43 -3.47
C ILE A 5 -8.60 -15.93 -3.75
N GLY A 6 -7.90 -15.57 -4.83
CA GLY A 6 -7.73 -14.16 -5.24
C GLY A 6 -9.07 -13.46 -5.51
N SER A 7 -9.97 -14.13 -6.25
CA SER A 7 -11.31 -13.59 -6.54
C SER A 7 -12.19 -13.46 -5.30
N VAL A 8 -12.19 -14.42 -4.38
CA VAL A 8 -12.98 -14.36 -3.14
C VAL A 8 -12.48 -13.25 -2.22
N VAL A 9 -11.16 -13.07 -2.08
CA VAL A 9 -10.57 -11.96 -1.31
C VAL A 9 -10.94 -10.61 -1.92
N LEU A 10 -10.84 -10.47 -3.26
CA LEU A 10 -11.29 -9.29 -4.01
C LEU A 10 -12.75 -8.93 -3.72
N VAL A 11 -13.65 -9.91 -3.84
CA VAL A 11 -15.09 -9.71 -3.65
C VAL A 11 -15.42 -9.36 -2.20
N THR A 12 -14.82 -10.07 -1.24
CA THR A 12 -15.10 -9.85 0.19
C THR A 12 -14.66 -8.47 0.62
N LEU A 13 -13.48 -8.02 0.18
CA LEU A 13 -12.97 -6.71 0.54
C LEU A 13 -13.69 -5.59 -0.20
N GLY A 14 -14.00 -5.77 -1.48
CA GLY A 14 -14.86 -4.84 -2.23
C GLY A 14 -16.22 -4.63 -1.55
N ALA A 15 -16.79 -5.69 -0.97
CA ALA A 15 -18.03 -5.61 -0.20
C ALA A 15 -17.88 -4.89 1.15
N MET A 16 -16.68 -4.84 1.73
CA MET A 16 -16.42 -4.14 3.01
C MET A 16 -16.08 -2.65 2.84
N LEU A 17 -15.64 -2.21 1.65
CA LEU A 17 -15.29 -0.81 1.40
C LEU A 17 -16.40 0.20 1.78
N PRO A 18 -17.71 -0.05 1.46
CA PRO A 18 -18.77 0.88 1.83
C PRO A 18 -18.95 1.02 3.35
N ALA A 19 -18.77 -0.07 4.10
CA ALA A 19 -18.87 -0.07 5.55
C ALA A 19 -17.71 0.70 6.20
N LEU A 20 -16.50 0.51 5.70
CA LEU A 20 -15.31 1.26 6.13
C LEU A 20 -15.43 2.75 5.82
N ALA A 21 -15.96 3.09 4.64
CA ALA A 21 -16.22 4.47 4.25
C ALA A 21 -17.28 5.15 5.13
N ALA A 22 -18.37 4.44 5.43
CA ALA A 22 -19.42 4.94 6.32
C ALA A 22 -18.91 5.13 7.76
N ALA A 23 -18.02 4.25 8.24
CA ALA A 23 -17.44 4.35 9.58
C ALA A 23 -16.50 5.56 9.71
N GLN A 24 -15.63 5.81 8.72
CA GLN A 24 -14.77 7.01 8.74
C GLN A 24 -15.57 8.30 8.65
N ARG A 25 -16.65 8.33 7.84
CA ARG A 25 -17.50 9.52 7.68
C ARG A 25 -18.20 9.93 8.98
N ARG A 26 -18.61 8.97 9.82
CA ARG A 26 -19.23 9.25 11.13
C ARG A 26 -18.24 9.75 12.18
N ALA A 27 -16.95 9.47 12.00
CA ALA A 27 -15.90 9.83 12.95
C ALA A 27 -15.20 11.16 12.60
N ALA A 28 -15.54 11.82 11.49
CA ALA A 28 -14.90 13.07 11.08
C ALA A 28 -15.31 14.24 12.01
N PRO A 29 -14.39 14.79 12.82
CA PRO A 29 -14.71 15.92 13.69
C PRO A 29 -14.81 17.22 12.87
N GLU A 30 -15.50 18.23 13.40
CA GLU A 30 -15.64 19.58 12.81
C GLU A 30 -14.28 20.23 12.41
N ALA A 31 -13.18 19.74 12.98
CA ALA A 31 -11.83 20.21 12.73
C ALA A 31 -11.14 19.61 11.48
N GLY A 32 -11.78 18.70 10.71
CA GLY A 32 -11.20 17.97 9.57
C GLY A 32 -10.62 16.59 9.94
N PRO A 33 -10.27 15.73 8.96
CA PRO A 33 -9.87 14.35 9.22
C PRO A 33 -8.50 14.29 9.90
N GLN A 34 -8.43 13.54 10.99
CA GLN A 34 -7.17 13.27 11.73
C GLN A 34 -6.57 11.92 11.34
N HIS A 35 -7.41 11.01 10.83
CA HIS A 35 -7.01 9.68 10.41
C HIS A 35 -7.54 9.38 9.02
N GLU A 36 -6.71 8.74 8.22
CA GLU A 36 -7.02 8.25 6.88
C GLU A 36 -7.05 6.73 6.94
N LEU A 37 -8.14 6.09 6.53
CA LEU A 37 -8.14 4.68 6.15
C LEU A 37 -8.21 4.67 4.63
N GLY A 38 -7.24 4.01 4.02
CA GLY A 38 -7.18 3.85 2.58
C GLY A 38 -7.04 2.40 2.18
N VAL A 39 -7.57 2.09 1.00
CA VAL A 39 -7.38 0.80 0.35
C VAL A 39 -6.79 1.03 -1.03
N ASP A 40 -5.66 0.37 -1.27
CA ASP A 40 -4.87 0.56 -2.47
C ASP A 40 -4.75 -0.74 -3.27
N LEU A 41 -4.82 -0.60 -4.59
CA LEU A 41 -4.50 -1.65 -5.57
C LEU A 41 -3.12 -1.36 -6.15
N ALA A 42 -2.16 -2.26 -6.00
CA ALA A 42 -0.81 -2.06 -6.51
C ALA A 42 -0.41 -3.06 -7.60
N PHE A 43 0.20 -2.52 -8.65
CA PHE A 43 0.71 -3.24 -9.81
C PHE A 43 2.19 -2.92 -9.93
N ASN A 44 3.05 -3.94 -9.94
CA ASN A 44 4.49 -3.71 -9.99
C ASN A 44 5.21 -4.72 -10.88
N TYR A 45 6.26 -4.23 -11.53
CA TYR A 45 7.28 -5.08 -12.11
C TYR A 45 8.35 -5.37 -11.07
N VAL A 46 8.74 -6.63 -10.99
CA VAL A 46 9.64 -7.16 -9.98
C VAL A 46 10.83 -7.81 -10.68
N SER A 47 12.03 -7.43 -10.24
CA SER A 47 13.28 -8.08 -10.64
C SER A 47 13.93 -8.67 -9.40
N VAL A 48 14.12 -9.98 -9.40
CA VAL A 48 14.83 -10.69 -8.34
C VAL A 48 16.33 -10.73 -8.69
N GLY A 49 17.21 -10.64 -7.70
CA GLY A 49 18.68 -10.64 -7.88
C GLY A 49 19.22 -11.82 -8.71
N SER A 50 20.52 -11.80 -9.02
CA SER A 50 21.17 -12.67 -10.03
C SER A 50 20.71 -14.13 -9.99
N GLY A 51 19.84 -14.50 -10.94
CA GLY A 51 19.30 -15.85 -11.14
C GLY A 51 17.83 -16.07 -10.77
N GLY A 52 17.16 -15.10 -10.12
CA GLY A 52 15.79 -15.26 -9.59
C GLY A 52 14.64 -14.94 -10.56
N GLY A 53 14.94 -14.58 -11.81
CA GLY A 53 13.95 -14.18 -12.81
C GLY A 53 13.33 -12.79 -12.55
N SER A 54 12.51 -12.34 -13.49
CA SER A 54 11.75 -11.09 -13.37
C SER A 54 10.32 -11.30 -13.87
N GLY A 55 9.40 -10.45 -13.42
CA GLY A 55 8.00 -10.59 -13.81
C GLY A 55 7.09 -9.51 -13.24
N VAL A 56 5.84 -9.54 -13.72
CA VAL A 56 4.79 -8.68 -13.19
C VAL A 56 4.18 -9.32 -11.96
N ARG A 57 4.11 -8.56 -10.87
CA ARG A 57 3.43 -8.91 -9.65
C ARG A 57 2.20 -8.03 -9.49
N LEU A 58 1.16 -8.64 -8.95
CA LEU A 58 0.00 -7.94 -8.45
C LEU A 58 0.12 -7.97 -6.94
N ALA A 59 0.21 -6.81 -6.29
CA ALA A 59 -0.13 -6.85 -4.87
C ALA A 59 -1.58 -7.31 -4.80
N ALA A 60 -1.89 -8.20 -3.85
CA ALA A 60 -3.25 -8.63 -3.61
C ALA A 60 -4.14 -7.38 -3.49
N PRO A 61 -5.45 -7.49 -3.77
CA PRO A 61 -6.32 -6.35 -4.08
C PRO A 61 -6.46 -5.29 -2.99
N VAL A 62 -5.85 -5.52 -1.82
CA VAL A 62 -5.95 -4.65 -0.67
C VAL A 62 -4.58 -4.53 -0.03
N ASP A 63 -3.95 -3.41 -0.33
CA ASP A 63 -2.99 -2.76 0.54
C ASP A 63 -3.78 -1.79 1.42
N VAL A 64 -3.92 -2.10 2.71
CA VAL A 64 -4.60 -1.22 3.67
C VAL A 64 -3.60 -0.23 4.21
N ARG A 65 -3.95 1.05 4.15
CA ARG A 65 -3.19 2.12 4.82
C ARG A 65 -4.00 2.79 5.91
N ILE A 66 -3.32 3.12 7.00
CA ILE A 66 -3.81 3.97 8.07
C ILE A 66 -2.87 5.17 8.16
N GLY A 67 -3.32 6.31 7.67
CA GLY A 67 -2.61 7.58 7.75
C GLY A 67 -2.99 8.37 9.00
N PHE A 68 -1.99 8.97 9.64
CA PHE A 68 -2.15 9.98 10.67
C PHE A 68 -1.98 11.35 10.00
N LEU A 69 -3.11 11.97 9.71
CA LEU A 69 -3.16 13.24 9.01
C LEU A 69 -2.82 14.37 9.96
N SER A 70 -2.01 15.31 9.47
CA SER A 70 -1.55 16.46 10.22
C SER A 70 -1.67 17.71 9.35
N ARG A 71 -1.74 18.87 10.01
CA ARG A 71 -1.64 20.18 9.35
C ARG A 71 -0.20 20.48 8.89
N SER A 72 0.77 19.67 9.31
CA SER A 72 2.17 19.77 8.89
C SER A 72 2.38 19.15 7.52
N GLN A 73 3.51 19.46 6.86
CA GLN A 73 3.86 18.82 5.59
C GLN A 73 4.20 17.32 5.75
N ASN A 74 4.55 16.88 6.97
CA ASN A 74 4.90 15.50 7.26
C ASN A 74 3.72 14.79 7.92
N MET A 75 3.44 13.59 7.43
CA MET A 75 2.40 12.68 7.94
C MET A 75 2.97 11.27 8.00
N PHE A 76 2.39 10.43 8.85
CA PHE A 76 2.80 9.04 9.01
C PHE A 76 1.72 8.11 8.49
N GLU A 77 2.10 7.02 7.84
CA GLU A 77 1.19 6.04 7.27
C GLU A 77 1.64 4.64 7.68
N GLY A 78 0.85 3.95 8.50
CA GLY A 78 0.98 2.51 8.69
C GLY A 78 0.38 1.80 7.49
N ARG A 79 1.08 0.84 6.90
CA ARG A 79 0.61 0.11 5.71
C ARG A 79 0.73 -1.38 5.94
N VAL A 80 -0.26 -2.13 5.47
CA VAL A 80 -0.30 -3.58 5.55
C VAL A 80 -0.81 -4.10 4.22
N SER A 81 0.04 -4.85 3.53
CA SER A 81 -0.29 -5.41 2.23
C SER A 81 -0.15 -6.93 2.24
N LEU A 82 -0.94 -7.59 1.40
CA LEU A 82 -0.69 -8.97 1.01
C LEU A 82 -0.11 -8.93 -0.40
N LEU A 83 1.10 -9.44 -0.60
CA LEU A 83 1.73 -9.52 -1.91
C LEU A 83 1.48 -10.90 -2.50
N TRP A 84 1.08 -10.95 -3.78
CA TRP A 84 0.85 -12.21 -4.46
C TRP A 84 1.54 -12.24 -5.83
N ASP A 85 2.49 -13.15 -5.99
CA ASP A 85 3.11 -13.39 -7.27
C ASP A 85 2.38 -14.53 -8.00
N SER A 86 1.75 -14.20 -9.11
CA SER A 86 1.04 -15.18 -9.93
C SER A 86 1.97 -16.16 -10.66
N ASN A 87 3.23 -15.79 -10.90
CA ASN A 87 4.20 -16.63 -11.62
C ASN A 87 4.82 -17.68 -10.69
N SER A 88 5.24 -17.28 -9.50
CA SER A 88 5.85 -18.18 -8.51
C SER A 88 4.83 -18.79 -7.52
N GLY A 89 3.60 -18.25 -7.46
CA GLY A 89 2.61 -18.61 -6.45
C GLY A 89 2.97 -18.11 -5.04
N PHE A 90 3.95 -17.24 -4.94
CA PHE A 90 4.45 -16.67 -3.69
C PHE A 90 3.42 -15.74 -3.05
N VAL A 91 3.28 -15.85 -1.73
CA VAL A 91 2.43 -14.98 -0.92
C VAL A 91 3.27 -14.41 0.21
N ALA A 92 3.23 -13.09 0.38
CA ALA A 92 3.88 -12.40 1.48
C ALA A 92 2.88 -11.54 2.25
N PHE A 93 3.02 -11.51 3.57
CA PHE A 93 2.41 -10.49 4.40
C PHE A 93 3.42 -9.37 4.64
N SER A 94 3.01 -8.14 4.33
CA SER A 94 3.93 -7.00 4.22
C SER A 94 3.48 -5.82 5.07
N PRO A 95 3.78 -5.80 6.38
CA PRO A 95 3.58 -4.63 7.21
C PRO A 95 4.71 -3.61 7.02
N GLY A 96 4.39 -2.33 7.14
CA GLY A 96 5.36 -1.25 7.05
C GLY A 96 4.85 0.08 7.58
N VAL A 97 5.78 1.03 7.66
CA VAL A 97 5.51 2.41 8.04
C VAL A 97 6.17 3.32 7.03
N ASN A 98 5.38 4.26 6.51
CA ASN A 98 5.80 5.27 5.58
C ASN A 98 5.64 6.65 6.22
N ILE A 99 6.52 7.57 5.82
CA ILE A 99 6.38 9.00 6.03
C ILE A 99 5.93 9.57 4.69
N LEU A 100 4.86 10.35 4.73
CA LEU A 100 4.39 11.12 3.60
C LEU A 100 4.80 12.59 3.81
N HIS A 101 5.51 13.15 2.83
CA HIS A 101 5.87 14.55 2.80
C HIS A 101 5.13 15.28 1.66
N GLN A 102 4.36 16.32 2.00
CA GLN A 102 3.66 17.15 1.04
C GLN A 102 4.63 18.12 0.35
N LEU A 103 4.89 17.87 -0.94
CA LEU A 103 5.69 18.77 -1.77
C LEU A 103 5.02 20.12 -1.98
N LYS A 104 3.69 20.11 -2.13
CA LYS A 104 2.89 21.31 -2.29
C LYS A 104 1.57 21.13 -1.57
N ARG A 105 1.22 22.11 -0.72
CA ARG A 105 -0.11 22.18 -0.13
C ARG A 105 -1.15 22.33 -1.24
N GLY A 106 -2.16 21.48 -1.16
CA GLY A 106 -3.32 21.54 -2.02
C GLY A 106 -4.39 22.48 -1.47
N THR A 107 -5.63 22.21 -1.85
CA THR A 107 -6.83 22.93 -1.44
C THR A 107 -7.62 22.12 -0.41
N GLY A 108 -8.78 22.64 0.02
CA GLY A 108 -9.73 21.90 0.86
C GLY A 108 -9.19 21.56 2.24
N THR A 109 -9.69 20.49 2.83
CA THR A 109 -9.45 20.13 4.23
C THR A 109 -7.94 19.96 4.51
N HIS A 110 -7.43 20.80 5.42
CA HIS A 110 -6.01 20.91 5.81
C HIS A 110 -5.00 21.12 4.66
N GLY A 111 -5.46 21.56 3.48
CA GLY A 111 -4.62 21.66 2.29
C GLY A 111 -4.13 20.30 1.78
N LEU A 112 -4.87 19.23 2.06
CA LEU A 112 -4.53 17.86 1.65
C LEU A 112 -5.11 17.52 0.27
N MET A 113 -6.24 18.13 -0.12
CA MET A 113 -6.89 17.82 -1.39
C MET A 113 -6.09 18.39 -2.56
N ARG A 114 -5.86 17.65 -3.65
CA ARG A 114 -5.00 18.09 -4.78
C ARG A 114 -3.51 18.22 -4.43
N ALA A 115 -3.10 17.87 -3.21
CA ALA A 115 -1.72 17.93 -2.79
C ALA A 115 -0.90 16.84 -3.48
N THR A 116 0.27 17.23 -4.01
CA THR A 116 1.30 16.30 -4.46
C THR A 116 2.21 15.97 -3.27
N TYR A 117 2.57 14.71 -3.13
CA TYR A 117 3.35 14.22 -2.02
C TYR A 117 4.38 13.19 -2.45
N VAL A 118 5.43 13.06 -1.66
CA VAL A 118 6.38 11.94 -1.74
C VAL A 118 6.25 11.07 -0.51
N THR A 119 6.50 9.78 -0.67
CA THR A 119 6.53 8.82 0.42
C THR A 119 7.92 8.23 0.54
N GLY A 120 8.32 7.91 1.76
CA GLY A 120 9.53 7.16 2.05
C GLY A 120 9.28 6.31 3.28
N GLY A 121 9.68 5.05 3.27
CA GLY A 121 9.35 4.17 4.36
C GLY A 121 10.09 2.86 4.39
N VAL A 122 9.78 2.11 5.43
CA VAL A 122 10.40 0.84 5.74
C VAL A 122 9.33 -0.21 6.02
N GLY A 123 9.61 -1.45 5.70
CA GLY A 123 8.67 -2.54 5.93
C GLY A 123 9.35 -3.88 5.98
N LEU A 124 8.53 -4.91 6.14
CA LEU A 124 8.94 -6.29 6.16
C LEU A 124 8.16 -7.05 5.09
N ASN A 125 8.78 -8.04 4.46
CA ASN A 125 8.06 -9.08 3.72
C ASN A 125 8.19 -10.38 4.52
N ILE A 126 7.10 -10.81 5.13
CA ILE A 126 7.01 -12.05 5.90
C ILE A 126 6.41 -13.12 4.99
N THR A 127 7.22 -14.12 4.70
CA THR A 127 6.97 -15.07 3.60
C THR A 127 7.11 -16.49 4.11
N LYS A 128 6.31 -17.40 3.57
CA LYS A 128 6.48 -18.82 3.83
C LYS A 128 7.35 -19.44 2.73
N ALA A 129 8.56 -19.86 3.07
CA ALA A 129 9.46 -20.53 2.14
C ALA A 129 9.26 -22.06 2.23
N GLY A 130 8.77 -22.69 1.16
CA GLY A 130 8.62 -24.14 1.06
C GLY A 130 7.40 -24.74 1.79
N SER A 131 7.37 -26.08 1.90
CA SER A 131 6.28 -26.86 2.52
C SER A 131 6.40 -27.02 4.05
N GLY A 132 7.53 -26.61 4.66
CA GLY A 132 7.79 -26.70 6.10
C GLY A 132 7.20 -25.55 6.93
N ALA A 133 7.53 -25.51 8.24
CA ALA A 133 7.09 -24.48 9.18
C ALA A 133 7.95 -23.19 9.17
N SER A 134 8.99 -23.13 8.32
CA SER A 134 9.92 -22.00 8.29
C SER A 134 9.33 -20.77 7.59
N THR A 135 9.37 -19.64 8.29
CA THR A 135 9.03 -18.31 7.78
C THR A 135 10.32 -17.54 7.50
N ALA A 136 10.37 -16.81 6.40
CA ALA A 136 11.48 -15.91 6.06
C ALA A 136 10.98 -14.46 6.06
N THR A 137 11.75 -13.58 6.69
CA THR A 137 11.43 -12.15 6.83
C THR A 137 12.49 -11.32 6.13
N GLN A 138 12.11 -10.58 5.10
CA GLN A 138 12.99 -9.62 4.41
C GLN A 138 12.71 -8.20 4.88
N PHE A 139 13.76 -7.40 5.04
CA PHE A 139 13.61 -5.96 5.22
C PHE A 139 13.37 -5.28 3.87
N VAL A 140 12.55 -4.23 3.85
CA VAL A 140 12.17 -3.50 2.63
C VAL A 140 12.32 -2.00 2.86
N LEU A 141 12.99 -1.32 1.93
CA LEU A 141 12.94 0.13 1.80
C LEU A 141 12.05 0.49 0.62
N ASN A 142 11.20 1.50 0.79
CA ASN A 142 10.30 1.94 -0.28
C ASN A 142 10.20 3.47 -0.34
N GLY A 143 9.82 3.96 -1.52
CA GLY A 143 9.49 5.36 -1.71
C GLY A 143 8.60 5.55 -2.92
N GLY A 144 7.88 6.66 -2.93
CA GLY A 144 6.88 6.93 -3.97
C GLY A 144 6.61 8.41 -4.16
N LEU A 145 5.89 8.70 -5.24
CA LEU A 145 5.39 10.01 -5.60
C LEU A 145 3.92 9.85 -5.96
N GLY A 146 3.06 10.57 -5.25
CA GLY A 146 1.63 10.49 -5.43
C GLY A 146 0.95 11.85 -5.43
N LYS A 147 -0.35 11.81 -5.73
CA LYS A 147 -1.20 13.00 -5.71
C LYS A 147 -2.58 12.64 -5.19
N ARG A 148 -3.12 13.47 -4.31
CA ARG A 148 -4.50 13.35 -3.83
C ARG A 148 -5.45 14.01 -4.82
N LEU A 149 -6.53 13.35 -5.21
CA LEU A 149 -7.54 13.87 -6.14
C LEU A 149 -8.93 13.70 -5.52
N PRO A 150 -9.81 14.70 -5.58
CA PRO A 150 -11.17 14.55 -5.10
C PRO A 150 -11.91 13.49 -5.93
N TYR A 151 -12.59 12.56 -5.28
CA TYR A 151 -13.37 11.50 -5.94
C TYR A 151 -14.63 11.19 -5.15
N GLU A 152 -15.77 11.78 -5.57
CA GLU A 152 -17.05 11.69 -4.87
C GLU A 152 -16.90 11.99 -3.36
N SER A 153 -17.25 11.05 -2.47
CA SER A 153 -17.09 11.17 -1.02
C SER A 153 -15.76 10.63 -0.49
N ALA A 154 -14.77 10.44 -1.36
CA ALA A 154 -13.47 9.87 -1.05
C ALA A 154 -12.34 10.69 -1.71
N VAL A 155 -11.09 10.31 -1.43
CA VAL A 155 -9.90 10.85 -2.10
C VAL A 155 -9.23 9.75 -2.89
N PHE A 156 -9.10 9.96 -4.20
CA PHE A 156 -8.32 9.09 -5.06
C PHE A 156 -6.84 9.46 -5.00
N CYS A 157 -5.98 8.49 -4.74
CA CYS A 157 -4.55 8.68 -4.50
C CYS A 157 -3.72 7.78 -5.43
N PRO A 158 -3.55 8.16 -6.70
CA PRO A 158 -2.57 7.51 -7.57
C PRO A 158 -1.14 7.80 -7.07
N GLU A 159 -0.32 6.77 -7.00
CA GLU A 159 1.08 6.84 -6.58
C GLU A 159 1.96 5.96 -7.47
N ALA A 160 3.07 6.49 -7.97
CA ALA A 160 4.14 5.69 -8.54
C ALA A 160 5.17 5.39 -7.44
N PHE A 161 5.74 4.19 -7.42
CA PHE A 161 6.64 3.78 -6.35
C PHE A 161 7.79 2.90 -6.82
N ILE A 162 8.85 2.90 -6.00
CA ILE A 162 9.94 1.95 -6.02
C ILE A 162 10.07 1.27 -4.66
N ALA A 163 10.55 0.04 -4.64
CA ALA A 163 10.91 -0.65 -3.42
C ALA A 163 12.12 -1.57 -3.64
N TYR A 164 12.90 -1.76 -2.59
CA TYR A 164 14.02 -2.68 -2.56
C TYR A 164 13.92 -3.56 -1.32
N ALA A 165 13.77 -4.87 -1.54
CA ALA A 165 13.82 -5.88 -0.48
C ALA A 165 15.23 -6.46 -0.40
N PHE A 166 15.78 -6.49 0.81
CA PHE A 166 17.13 -6.99 1.05
C PHE A 166 17.17 -8.51 1.05
N LYS A 167 18.29 -9.05 0.57
CA LYS A 167 18.57 -10.48 0.59
C LYS A 167 18.59 -10.99 2.03
N THR A 168 18.06 -12.20 2.23
CA THR A 168 18.20 -13.00 3.45
C THR A 168 18.96 -14.30 3.15
N SER A 169 19.12 -15.18 4.14
CA SER A 169 19.73 -16.50 3.93
C SER A 169 18.92 -17.40 2.99
N THR A 170 17.61 -17.19 2.91
CA THR A 170 16.67 -18.08 2.17
C THR A 170 15.92 -17.38 1.05
N VAL A 171 15.91 -16.04 1.01
CA VAL A 171 15.19 -15.27 -0.01
C VAL A 171 16.14 -14.25 -0.67
N PRO A 172 16.25 -14.23 -2.02
CA PRO A 172 17.08 -13.27 -2.74
C PRO A 172 16.61 -11.82 -2.57
N SER A 173 17.48 -10.85 -2.87
CA SER A 173 17.07 -9.45 -2.95
C SER A 173 16.11 -9.22 -4.11
N GLU A 174 15.30 -8.18 -3.99
CA GLU A 174 14.26 -7.86 -4.95
C GLU A 174 14.18 -6.35 -5.16
N PHE A 175 14.13 -5.93 -6.42
CA PHE A 175 13.78 -4.57 -6.81
C PHE A 175 12.38 -4.55 -7.43
N SER A 176 11.57 -3.60 -7.01
CA SER A 176 10.21 -3.38 -7.48
C SER A 176 10.04 -1.95 -7.98
N ILE A 177 9.35 -1.81 -9.11
CA ILE A 177 8.84 -0.53 -9.60
C ILE A 177 7.37 -0.70 -10.01
N GLY A 178 6.52 0.25 -9.65
CA GLY A 178 5.10 0.09 -9.91
C GLY A 178 4.25 1.31 -9.66
N VAL A 179 2.94 1.08 -9.71
CA VAL A 179 1.90 2.07 -9.43
C VAL A 179 0.93 1.51 -8.40
N ARG A 180 0.37 2.39 -7.57
CA ARG A 180 -0.73 2.11 -6.65
C ARG A 180 -1.87 3.05 -6.93
N LEU A 181 -3.08 2.50 -6.91
CA LEU A 181 -4.32 3.24 -7.07
C LEU A 181 -5.08 3.14 -5.77
N GLY A 182 -5.01 4.19 -4.96
CA GLY A 182 -5.61 4.24 -3.63
C GLY A 182 -6.92 4.99 -3.56
N LEU A 183 -7.81 4.55 -2.67
CA LEU A 183 -8.96 5.31 -2.23
C LEU A 183 -8.86 5.55 -0.73
N SER A 184 -8.89 6.80 -0.30
CA SER A 184 -8.97 7.21 1.10
C SER A 184 -10.40 7.60 1.45
N PHE A 185 -10.93 7.11 2.55
CA PHE A 185 -12.33 7.34 2.91
C PHE A 185 -12.51 8.53 3.87
N TRP A 186 -11.97 9.67 3.48
CA TRP A 186 -12.19 10.96 4.14
C TRP A 186 -12.53 12.03 3.11
N HIS A 187 -13.16 13.12 3.55
CA HIS A 187 -13.52 14.27 2.72
C HIS A 187 -13.34 15.56 3.53
#